data_AF-A0A7M1UNS8-F1
#
_entry.id   AF-A0A7M1UNS8-F1
#
_cell.length_a   1.000
_cell.length_b   1.000
_cell.length_c   1.000
_cell.angle_alpha   90.00
_cell.angle_beta   90.00
_cell.angle_gamma   90.00
#
_symmetry.space_group_name_H-M   'P 1'
#
loop_
_entity.id
_entity.type
_entity.pdbx_description
1 polymer ?
#
loop_
_entity_poly.entity_id
_entity_poly.type
_entity_poly.pdbx_seq_one_letter_code
_entity_poly.pdbx_strand_id
1 'polypeptide(L)'
;MKDEKLTQALARIIRVLNNEYGKVVHTFIKKGVKNTTIIIKLEKNISSIRTVKIKVSSDGSKIRVYTGATSLDLRLKRLLRTELLKGD
;
A
#
# COMPACT_ATOMS: atom_id res chain seq x y z
N MET A 1 -6.17 -8.89 15.38
CA MET A 1 -6.79 -7.60 14.99
C MET A 1 -5.98 -6.76 14.00
N LYS A 2 -4.65 -6.61 14.11
CA LYS A 2 -3.86 -5.78 13.17
C LYS A 2 -3.72 -6.34 11.75
N ASP A 3 -3.62 -7.66 11.60
CA ASP A 3 -3.46 -8.33 10.31
C ASP A 3 -4.69 -8.25 9.40
N GLU A 4 -5.88 -8.29 9.98
CA GLU A 4 -7.14 -8.25 9.22
C GLU A 4 -7.38 -6.85 8.63
N LYS A 5 -7.17 -5.79 9.43
CA LYS A 5 -7.22 -4.40 8.97
C LYS A 5 -6.19 -4.13 7.86
N LEU A 6 -4.97 -4.68 8.00
CA LEU A 6 -3.93 -4.54 6.97
C LEU A 6 -4.35 -5.23 5.67
N THR A 7 -4.97 -6.40 5.76
CA THR A 7 -5.46 -7.16 4.61
C THR A 7 -6.58 -6.41 3.88
N GLN A 8 -7.54 -5.84 4.61
CA GLN A 8 -8.60 -4.99 4.03
C GLN A 8 -8.04 -3.73 3.37
N ALA A 9 -7.10 -3.04 4.04
CA ALA A 9 -6.44 -1.87 3.49
C ALA A 9 -5.69 -2.20 2.19
N LEU A 10 -4.98 -3.34 2.16
CA LEU A 10 -4.31 -3.84 0.97
C LEU A 10 -5.28 -4.15 -0.16
N ALA A 11 -6.41 -4.81 0.11
CA ALA A 11 -7.41 -5.11 -0.91
C ALA A 11 -7.96 -3.84 -1.57
N ARG A 12 -8.24 -2.79 -0.77
CA ARG A 12 -8.65 -1.48 -1.31
C ARG A 12 -7.57 -0.82 -2.15
N ILE A 13 -6.31 -0.87 -1.72
CA ILE A 13 -5.18 -0.32 -2.48
C ILE A 13 -5.04 -1.03 -3.81
N ILE A 14 -5.06 -2.36 -3.81
CA ILE A 14 -4.98 -3.17 -5.04
C ILE A 14 -6.12 -2.79 -5.99
N ARG A 15 -7.34 -2.59 -5.48
CA ARG A 15 -8.48 -2.14 -6.31
C ARG A 15 -8.24 -0.77 -6.94
N VAL A 16 -7.76 0.21 -6.18
CA VAL A 16 -7.41 1.55 -6.71
C VAL A 16 -6.31 1.45 -7.76
N LEU A 17 -5.26 0.69 -7.49
CA LEU A 17 -4.16 0.49 -8.43
C LEU A 17 -4.63 -0.17 -9.73
N ASN A 18 -5.43 -1.23 -9.63
CA ASN A 18 -6.01 -1.91 -10.79
C ASN A 18 -6.85 -0.99 -11.67
N ASN A 19 -7.68 -0.14 -11.05
CA ASN A 19 -8.60 0.73 -11.77
C ASN A 19 -7.88 1.90 -12.48
N GLU A 20 -6.80 2.41 -11.90
CA GLU A 20 -6.21 3.69 -12.34
C GLU A 20 -4.82 3.57 -12.96
N TYR A 21 -4.04 2.57 -12.58
CA TYR A 21 -2.61 2.44 -12.93
C TYR A 21 -2.28 1.13 -13.64
N GLY A 22 -3.26 0.24 -13.80
CA GLY A 22 -3.09 -1.06 -14.42
C GLY A 22 -3.05 -2.21 -13.43
N LYS A 23 -3.06 -3.43 -13.96
CA LYS A 23 -3.25 -4.66 -13.19
C LYS A 23 -2.08 -4.93 -12.25
N VAL A 24 -2.36 -5.28 -10.99
CA VAL A 24 -1.35 -5.79 -10.06
C VAL A 24 -0.91 -7.19 -10.51
N VAL A 25 0.37 -7.36 -10.79
CA VAL A 25 0.96 -8.65 -11.22
C VAL A 25 1.45 -9.44 -10.03
N HIS A 26 2.06 -8.75 -9.06
CA HIS A 26 2.69 -9.43 -7.93
C HIS A 26 2.63 -8.56 -6.68
N THR A 27 2.31 -9.18 -5.53
CA THR A 27 2.35 -8.54 -4.23
C THR A 27 3.25 -9.34 -3.31
N PHE A 28 4.27 -8.69 -2.76
CA PHE A 28 5.22 -9.28 -1.84
C PHE A 28 5.09 -8.59 -0.48
N ILE A 29 4.86 -9.38 0.58
CA ILE A 29 4.71 -8.88 1.95
C ILE A 29 5.84 -9.46 2.79
N LYS A 30 6.74 -8.59 3.24
CA LYS A 30 7.80 -8.93 4.19
C LYS A 30 7.45 -8.37 5.55
N LYS A 31 7.08 -9.24 6.48
CA LYS A 31 6.90 -8.89 7.89
C LYS A 31 8.26 -8.94 8.58
N GLY A 32 8.64 -7.85 9.22
CA GLY A 32 9.77 -7.76 10.14
C GLY A 32 9.27 -7.44 11.55
N VAL A 33 10.15 -7.59 12.54
CA VAL A 33 9.83 -7.39 13.96
C VAL A 33 9.28 -5.99 14.25
N LYS A 34 9.82 -4.96 13.59
CA LYS A 34 9.43 -3.56 13.80
C LYS A 34 8.57 -2.97 12.68
N ASN A 35 8.47 -3.65 11.54
CA ASN A 35 7.88 -3.07 10.34
C ASN A 35 7.47 -4.13 9.32
N THR A 36 6.33 -3.90 8.68
CA THR A 36 5.86 -4.64 7.53
C THR A 36 6.16 -3.86 6.26
N THR A 37 6.87 -4.48 5.32
CA THR A 37 7.13 -3.91 3.99
C THR A 37 6.28 -4.65 2.98
N ILE A 38 5.45 -3.92 2.25
CA ILE A 38 4.66 -4.43 1.13
C ILE A 38 5.26 -3.87 -0.16
N ILE A 39 5.43 -4.71 -1.18
CA ILE A 39 5.89 -4.33 -2.51
C ILE A 39 4.85 -4.85 -3.50
N ILE A 40 4.20 -3.95 -4.22
CA ILE A 40 3.20 -4.26 -5.25
C ILE A 40 3.83 -3.92 -6.60
N LYS A 41 3.93 -4.90 -7.49
CA LYS A 41 4.35 -4.71 -8.89
C LYS A 41 3.12 -4.64 -9.78
N LEU A 42 3.11 -3.63 -10.65
CA LEU A 42 2.06 -3.41 -11.64
C LEU A 42 2.48 -3.93 -13.01
N GLU A 43 1.51 -4.45 -13.74
CA GLU A 43 1.61 -4.75 -15.16
C GLU A 43 1.76 -3.41 -15.85
N LYS A 44 2.84 -3.28 -16.60
CA LYS A 44 3.38 -2.02 -17.09
C LYS A 44 2.30 -1.20 -17.82
N ASN A 45 1.77 -0.12 -17.24
CA ASN A 45 1.06 0.89 -18.04
C ASN A 45 0.84 2.31 -17.45
N ILE A 46 0.56 3.22 -18.40
CA ILE A 46 0.11 4.63 -18.38
C ILE A 46 1.01 5.68 -17.72
N SER A 47 1.50 5.47 -16.50
CA SER A 47 2.17 6.56 -15.73
C SER A 47 3.64 6.33 -15.40
N SER A 48 4.32 5.38 -16.05
CA SER A 48 5.69 4.92 -15.71
C SER A 48 5.86 4.32 -14.30
N ILE A 49 4.78 4.23 -13.50
CA ILE A 49 4.77 3.62 -12.18
C ILE A 49 4.74 2.10 -12.34
N ARG A 50 5.85 1.44 -12.05
CA ARG A 50 5.96 -0.04 -12.13
C ARG A 50 5.83 -0.73 -10.78
N THR A 51 6.11 -0.01 -9.69
CA THR A 51 6.22 -0.60 -8.37
C THR A 51 5.77 0.38 -7.29
N VAL A 52 4.91 -0.09 -6.42
CA VAL A 52 4.41 0.62 -5.24
C VAL A 52 4.99 -0.08 -4.02
N LYS A 53 5.81 0.64 -3.25
CA LYS A 53 6.41 0.14 -2.02
C LYS A 53 5.79 0.85 -0.83
N ILE A 54 5.24 0.08 0.09
CA ILE A 54 4.59 0.56 1.30
C ILE A 54 5.38 0.01 2.49
N LYS A 55 5.72 0.86 3.45
CA LYS A 55 6.30 0.47 4.74
C LYS A 55 5.38 0.93 5.85
N VAL A 56 4.94 -0.01 6.67
CA VAL A 56 4.09 0.22 7.84
C VAL A 56 4.86 -0.24 9.07
N SER A 57 4.95 0.61 10.08
CA SER A 57 5.52 0.24 11.39
C SER A 57 4.59 -0.76 12.10
N SER A 58 5.11 -1.63 12.97
CA SER A 58 4.32 -2.67 13.65
C SER A 58 3.22 -2.11 14.56
N ASP A 59 3.39 -0.88 15.03
CA ASP A 59 2.42 -0.09 15.77
C ASP A 59 1.42 0.66 14.87
N GLY A 60 1.61 0.67 13.55
CA GLY A 60 0.76 1.38 12.59
C GLY A 60 0.96 2.90 12.57
N SER A 61 1.77 3.47 13.48
CA SER A 61 1.94 4.91 13.66
C SER A 61 2.61 5.59 12.47
N LYS A 62 3.54 4.87 11.82
CA LYS A 62 4.34 5.35 10.71
C LYS A 62 4.03 4.55 9.44
N ILE A 63 3.56 5.26 8.43
CA ILE A 63 3.29 4.74 7.08
C ILE A 63 4.11 5.56 6.08
N ARG A 64 4.90 4.88 5.25
CA ARG A 64 5.66 5.47 4.14
C ARG A 64 5.26 4.75 2.85
N VAL A 65 4.99 5.53 1.81
CA VAL A 65 4.63 5.03 0.48
C VAL A 65 5.63 5.59 -0.52
N TYR A 66 6.06 4.74 -1.46
CA TYR A 66 7.00 5.07 -2.52
C TYR A 66 6.48 4.47 -3.83
N THR A 67 5.94 5.32 -4.69
CA THR A 67 5.43 4.96 -6.02
C THR A 67 6.20 5.66 -7.14
N GLY A 68 7.01 6.67 -6.81
CA GLY A 68 7.65 7.55 -7.78
C GLY A 68 6.77 8.72 -8.22
N ALA A 69 5.51 8.78 -7.76
CA ALA A 69 4.60 9.90 -7.96
C ALA A 69 4.09 10.43 -6.61
N THR A 70 4.48 11.65 -6.25
CA THR A 70 4.16 12.25 -4.94
C THR A 70 2.65 12.33 -4.67
N SER A 71 1.84 12.62 -5.70
CA SER A 71 0.38 12.67 -5.60
C SER A 71 -0.22 11.30 -5.22
N LEU A 72 0.26 10.22 -5.85
CA LEU A 72 -0.16 8.86 -5.53
C LEU A 72 0.33 8.43 -4.15
N ASP A 73 1.56 8.78 -3.77
CA ASP A 73 2.12 8.50 -2.45
C ASP A 73 1.24 9.08 -1.34
N LEU A 74 0.85 10.35 -1.48
CA LEU A 74 -0.02 11.03 -0.52
C LEU A 74 -1.41 10.39 -0.45
N ARG A 75 -2.00 10.04 -1.61
CA ARG A 75 -3.33 9.43 -1.70
C ARG A 75 -3.38 8.04 -1.06
N LEU A 76 -2.41 7.18 -1.39
CA LEU A 76 -2.30 5.84 -0.78
C LEU A 76 -2.02 5.92 0.71
N LYS A 77 -1.19 6.89 1.16
CA LYS A 77 -0.92 7.10 2.58
C LYS A 77 -2.17 7.50 3.36
N ARG A 78 -3.03 8.37 2.79
CA ARG A 78 -4.33 8.74 3.39
C ARG A 78 -5.28 7.56 3.48
N LEU A 79 -5.36 6.74 2.42
CA LEU A 79 -6.19 5.54 2.39
C LEU A 79 -5.73 4.55 3.46
N LEU A 80 -4.43 4.24 3.52
CA LEU A 80 -3.84 3.37 4.55
C LEU A 80 -4.10 3.89 5.97
N ARG A 81 -3.92 5.19 6.21
CA ARG A 81 -4.23 5.78 7.52
C ARG A 81 -5.69 5.59 7.89
N THR A 82 -6.60 5.86 6.96
CA THR A 82 -8.04 5.73 7.20
C THR A 82 -8.40 4.31 7.60
N GLU A 83 -7.93 3.30 6.86
CA GLU A 83 -8.26 1.89 7.14
C GLU A 83 -7.59 1.36 8.41
N LEU A 84 -6.34 1.76 8.68
CA LEU A 84 -5.60 1.29 9.84
C LEU A 84 -6.05 1.99 11.14
N LEU A 85 -6.52 3.24 11.07
CA LEU A 85 -7.01 4.03 12.20
C LEU A 85 -8.53 3.97 12.39
N LYS A 86 -9.31 3.36 11.47
CA LYS A 86 -10.78 3.22 11.56
C LYS A 86 -11.26 2.23 12.65
N GLY A 87 -10.63 2.19 13.80
CA GLY A 87 -11.18 1.44 14.93
C GLY A 87 -10.62 1.86 16.26
N ASP A 88 -10.57 3.17 16.45
CA ASP A 88 -10.88 3.79 17.75
C ASP A 88 -12.36 4.19 17.72
#